data_AF-F4PSN0-F1
#
_entry.id   AF-F4PSN0-F1
#
_cell.length_a   1.000
_cell.length_b   1.000
_cell.length_c   1.000
_cell.angle_alpha   90.00
_cell.angle_beta   90.00
_cell.angle_gamma   90.00
#
_symmetry.space_group_name_H-M   'P 1'
#
loop_
_entity.id
_entity.type
_entity.pdbx_description
1 polymer ?
#
loop_
_entity_poly.entity_id
_entity_poly.type
_entity_poly.pdbx_seq_one_letter_code
_entity_poly.pdbx_strand_id
1 'polypeptide(L)'
;MNISKTILLSIIFAILLFNAGNNVLANNNDRQVVARFGADTVDVKSEGAPFTTCNDCVSIMTDTIDDLIGILMNSGVMASCNDLCSRLSNHYENIACMLTCVYFGLEEFSNLVLDADPDPIFMCEVIDVCPVKMTAAGNITNFDIVPSSGPVGTTFYANINYTITSEIGTGQIVANLYDTNNLGFGFYNLLVDTAPGDYYVSFPFQSQPSEMEPFNPGSFLISVGLCEGFCGSIHKYTIILSVVNDNFTISSNTTTNQIGHTIYDLSM
;
A
#
# COMPACT_ATOMS: atom_id res chain seq x y z
N MET A 1 10.74 -14.21 -17.51
CA MET A 1 10.99 -13.19 -18.54
C MET A 1 11.66 -12.03 -17.82
N ASN A 2 12.95 -11.74 -18.06
CA ASN A 2 13.65 -10.66 -17.35
C ASN A 2 13.21 -9.32 -17.96
N ILE A 3 12.09 -8.78 -17.48
CA ILE A 3 11.73 -7.39 -17.73
C ILE A 3 12.88 -6.57 -17.13
N SER A 4 13.69 -5.96 -18.01
CA SER A 4 14.92 -5.27 -17.63
C SER A 4 14.57 -4.19 -16.60
N LYS A 5 15.31 -4.06 -15.50
CA LYS A 5 15.16 -2.97 -14.52
C LYS A 5 15.03 -1.59 -15.19
N THR A 6 15.69 -1.42 -16.34
CA THR A 6 15.60 -0.24 -17.20
C THR A 6 14.17 0.12 -17.62
N ILE A 7 13.29 -0.86 -17.83
CA ILE A 7 11.91 -0.70 -18.27
C ILE A 7 11.05 -0.16 -17.13
N LEU A 8 11.06 -0.81 -15.97
CA LEU A 8 10.32 -0.34 -14.78
C LEU A 8 10.82 1.05 -14.35
N LEU A 9 12.14 1.27 -14.40
CA LEU A 9 12.72 2.60 -14.22
C LEU A 9 12.23 3.60 -15.27
N SER A 10 12.05 3.22 -16.54
CA SER A 10 11.57 4.16 -17.58
C SER A 10 10.10 4.57 -17.35
N ILE A 11 9.28 3.64 -16.83
CA ILE A 11 7.89 3.87 -16.47
C ILE A 11 7.80 4.82 -15.27
N ILE A 12 8.52 4.47 -14.21
CA ILE A 12 8.62 5.28 -13.01
C ILE A 12 9.14 6.65 -13.42
N PHE A 13 10.25 6.74 -14.15
CA PHE A 13 10.85 8.00 -14.61
C PHE A 13 9.90 8.82 -15.50
N ALA A 14 9.07 8.19 -16.33
CA ALA A 14 8.01 8.89 -17.05
C ALA A 14 6.97 9.46 -16.07
N ILE A 15 6.46 8.68 -15.13
CA ILE A 15 5.53 9.13 -14.07
C ILE A 15 6.15 10.27 -13.24
N LEU A 16 7.46 10.19 -12.94
CA LEU A 16 8.18 11.19 -12.15
C LEU A 16 8.38 12.49 -12.89
N LEU A 17 8.71 12.44 -14.19
CA LEU A 17 8.93 13.64 -15.00
C LEU A 17 7.65 14.49 -15.12
N PHE A 18 6.47 13.87 -15.01
CA PHE A 18 5.21 14.57 -15.22
C PHE A 18 4.57 15.11 -13.92
N ASN A 19 4.74 14.46 -12.76
CA ASN A 19 4.18 14.96 -11.49
C ASN A 19 4.91 16.20 -10.91
N ALA A 20 6.07 16.59 -11.45
CA ALA A 20 6.87 17.72 -10.94
C ALA A 20 6.23 19.11 -11.16
N GLY A 21 5.14 19.19 -11.93
CA GLY A 21 4.52 20.45 -12.34
C GLY A 21 3.70 21.21 -11.29
N ASN A 22 3.47 20.65 -10.08
CA ASN A 22 2.45 21.17 -9.17
C ASN A 22 2.93 21.93 -7.91
N ASN A 23 4.24 22.01 -7.61
CA ASN A 23 4.67 22.63 -6.33
C ASN A 23 5.64 23.82 -6.39
N VAL A 24 6.04 24.33 -7.56
CA VAL A 24 6.96 25.50 -7.61
C VAL A 24 6.61 26.48 -8.73
N LEU A 25 5.56 27.30 -8.52
CA LEU A 25 5.47 28.61 -9.20
C LEU A 25 6.31 29.65 -8.42
N ALA A 26 7.64 29.49 -8.45
CA ALA A 26 8.59 30.59 -8.29
C ALA A 26 10.04 30.09 -8.47
N ASN A 27 10.62 30.29 -9.66
CA ASN A 27 11.86 31.08 -9.88
C ASN A 27 12.59 30.63 -11.15
N ASN A 28 13.17 31.61 -11.85
CA ASN A 28 13.70 31.54 -13.21
C ASN A 28 15.14 30.99 -13.31
N ASN A 29 15.47 30.55 -14.54
CA ASN A 29 16.78 30.26 -15.14
C ASN A 29 17.38 28.86 -14.96
N ASP A 30 17.24 28.06 -16.02
CA ASP A 30 18.33 27.54 -16.89
C ASP A 30 18.34 26.03 -17.19
N ARG A 31 18.75 25.72 -18.43
CA ARG A 31 19.03 24.43 -19.12
C ARG A 31 17.88 23.48 -19.51
N GLN A 32 17.61 23.43 -20.82
CA GLN A 32 16.72 22.49 -21.51
C GLN A 32 17.42 21.15 -21.84
N VAL A 33 16.73 20.03 -21.64
CA VAL A 33 17.11 18.72 -22.18
C VAL A 33 16.03 18.32 -23.19
N VAL A 34 16.39 18.23 -24.47
CA VAL A 34 15.46 17.92 -25.57
C VAL A 34 15.52 16.43 -25.88
N ALA A 35 14.47 15.68 -25.54
CA ALA A 35 14.24 14.33 -26.05
C ALA A 35 13.35 14.40 -27.31
N ARG A 36 13.83 13.89 -28.45
CA ARG A 36 13.10 13.93 -29.72
C ARG A 36 12.31 12.64 -29.95
N PHE A 37 10.99 12.70 -29.81
CA PHE A 37 10.06 11.71 -30.35
C PHE A 37 9.00 12.44 -31.20
N GLY A 38 8.76 11.94 -32.42
CA GLY A 38 7.82 12.39 -33.46
C GLY A 38 7.02 13.70 -33.30
N ALA A 39 7.30 14.65 -34.21
CA ALA A 39 6.49 15.79 -34.71
C ALA A 39 5.75 16.76 -33.75
N ASP A 40 5.65 16.50 -32.46
CA ASP A 40 5.24 17.49 -31.45
C ASP A 40 6.37 17.63 -30.43
N THR A 41 6.99 18.82 -30.41
CA THR A 41 8.02 19.14 -29.43
C THR A 41 7.35 19.49 -28.11
N VAL A 42 7.31 18.54 -27.17
CA VAL A 42 6.97 18.81 -25.78
C VAL A 42 8.22 19.35 -25.10
N ASP A 43 8.19 20.63 -24.72
CA ASP A 43 9.27 21.30 -24.00
C ASP A 43 9.23 20.86 -22.52
N VAL A 44 9.85 19.71 -22.22
CA VAL A 44 9.95 19.19 -20.84
C VAL A 44 11.14 19.86 -20.16
N LYS A 45 10.86 20.96 -19.47
CA LYS A 45 11.80 21.54 -18.51
C LYS A 45 11.94 20.51 -17.37
N SER A 46 13.14 19.95 -17.15
CA SER A 46 13.36 19.05 -16.02
C SER A 46 13.38 19.88 -14.73
N GLU A 47 12.20 20.19 -14.23
CA GLU A 47 12.02 20.69 -12.87
C GLU A 47 12.25 19.50 -11.93
N GLY A 48 12.84 19.76 -10.74
CA GLY A 48 13.31 18.72 -9.83
C GLY A 48 12.26 17.64 -9.54
N ALA A 49 12.71 16.45 -9.13
CA ALA A 49 11.82 15.32 -8.88
C ALA A 49 10.58 15.74 -8.04
N PRO A 50 9.37 15.25 -8.37
CA PRO A 50 8.11 15.67 -7.75
C PRO A 50 8.00 15.39 -6.26
N PHE A 51 8.94 14.62 -5.73
CA PHE A 51 8.94 14.18 -4.35
C PHE A 51 9.89 15.05 -3.56
N THR A 52 9.31 15.79 -2.62
CA THR A 52 10.08 16.53 -1.63
C THR A 52 10.55 15.64 -0.49
N THR A 53 9.86 14.51 -0.25
CA THR A 53 10.18 13.56 0.81
C THR A 53 9.88 12.12 0.39
N CYS A 54 10.48 11.16 1.10
CA CYS A 54 10.18 9.73 0.96
C CYS A 54 8.70 9.43 1.22
N ASN A 55 8.09 10.05 2.23
CA ASN A 55 6.67 9.89 2.55
C ASN A 55 5.78 10.29 1.37
N ASP A 56 6.07 11.44 0.73
CA ASP A 56 5.31 11.89 -0.44
C ASP A 56 5.42 10.89 -1.59
N CYS A 57 6.62 10.37 -1.83
CA CYS A 57 6.84 9.39 -2.87
C CYS A 57 6.05 8.11 -2.62
N VAL A 58 6.18 7.51 -1.43
CA VAL A 58 5.50 6.26 -1.09
C VAL A 58 3.98 6.45 -1.14
N SER A 59 3.46 7.56 -0.62
CA SER A 59 2.02 7.87 -0.68
C SER A 59 1.52 7.98 -2.12
N ILE A 60 2.17 8.81 -2.95
CA ILE A 60 1.76 9.01 -4.35
C ILE A 60 1.84 7.70 -5.12
N MET A 61 2.90 6.92 -4.93
CA MET A 61 3.05 5.62 -5.59
C MET A 61 1.95 4.64 -5.16
N THR A 62 1.63 4.60 -3.86
CA THR A 62 0.53 3.75 -3.33
C THR A 62 -0.80 4.15 -3.96
N ASP A 63 -1.16 5.42 -3.92
CA ASP A 63 -2.42 5.93 -4.47
C ASP A 63 -2.51 5.64 -5.98
N THR A 64 -1.41 5.85 -6.72
CA THR A 64 -1.36 5.58 -8.17
C THR A 64 -1.55 4.10 -8.47
N ILE A 65 -0.92 3.21 -7.70
CA ILE A 65 -1.05 1.76 -7.86
C ILE A 65 -2.49 1.33 -7.55
N ASP A 66 -3.07 1.81 -6.46
CA ASP A 66 -4.43 1.47 -6.06
C ASP A 66 -5.47 1.95 -7.08
N ASP A 67 -5.31 3.16 -7.62
CA ASP A 67 -6.15 3.68 -8.70
C ASP A 67 -6.06 2.82 -9.97
N LEU A 68 -4.83 2.44 -10.37
CA LEU A 68 -4.61 1.59 -11.53
C LEU A 68 -5.26 0.21 -11.34
N ILE A 69 -5.08 -0.42 -10.18
CA ILE A 69 -5.71 -1.71 -9.84
C ILE A 69 -7.23 -1.56 -9.86
N GLY A 70 -7.77 -0.52 -9.22
CA GLY A 70 -9.21 -0.24 -9.19
C GLY A 70 -9.79 -0.05 -10.59
N ILE A 71 -9.09 0.68 -11.47
CA ILE A 71 -9.49 0.86 -12.86
C ILE A 71 -9.47 -0.49 -13.60
N LEU A 72 -8.40 -1.28 -13.48
CA LEU A 72 -8.27 -2.58 -14.15
C LEU A 72 -9.34 -3.59 -13.70
N MET A 73 -9.64 -3.64 -12.40
CA MET A 73 -10.64 -4.55 -11.85
C MET A 73 -12.08 -4.16 -12.25
N ASN A 74 -12.39 -2.86 -12.30
CA ASN A 74 -13.77 -2.39 -12.53
C ASN A 74 -14.12 -2.15 -14.00
N SER A 75 -13.13 -1.98 -14.88
CA SER A 75 -13.40 -1.52 -16.25
C SER A 75 -13.56 -2.63 -17.29
N GLY A 76 -13.42 -3.89 -16.89
CA GLY A 76 -13.48 -5.03 -17.82
C GLY A 76 -12.33 -5.00 -18.85
N VAL A 77 -12.56 -5.64 -20.01
CA VAL A 77 -11.56 -5.67 -21.09
C VAL A 77 -11.42 -4.28 -21.71
N MET A 78 -10.37 -3.56 -21.32
CA MET A 78 -9.96 -2.31 -21.96
C MET A 78 -9.55 -2.58 -23.41
N ALA A 79 -10.02 -1.75 -24.35
CA ALA A 79 -9.68 -1.90 -25.76
C ALA A 79 -8.34 -1.25 -26.13
N SER A 80 -7.88 -0.26 -25.34
CA SER A 80 -6.64 0.46 -25.60
C SER A 80 -6.03 1.08 -24.33
N CYS A 81 -4.74 1.44 -24.43
CA CYS A 81 -4.02 2.19 -23.39
C CYS A 81 -4.64 3.56 -23.09
N ASN A 82 -5.23 4.20 -24.10
CA ASN A 82 -5.91 5.47 -23.90
C ASN A 82 -7.17 5.29 -23.04
N ASP A 83 -7.95 4.22 -23.27
CA ASP A 83 -9.15 3.92 -22.49
C ASP A 83 -8.81 3.62 -21.03
N LEU A 84 -7.64 3.00 -20.80
CA LEU A 84 -7.12 2.71 -19.48
C LEU A 84 -6.67 3.98 -18.76
N CYS A 85 -5.73 4.68 -19.36
CA CYS A 85 -5.05 5.77 -18.69
C CYS A 85 -5.91 7.03 -18.58
N SER A 86 -6.89 7.25 -19.46
CA SER A 86 -7.80 8.42 -19.41
C SER A 86 -8.74 8.42 -18.21
N ARG A 87 -8.77 7.33 -17.44
CA ARG A 87 -9.55 7.20 -16.21
C ARG A 87 -8.81 7.69 -14.98
N LEU A 88 -7.50 7.90 -15.07
CA LEU A 88 -6.72 8.53 -14.01
C LEU A 88 -7.12 10.02 -13.93
N SER A 89 -7.48 10.48 -12.73
CA SER A 89 -7.97 11.84 -12.52
C SER A 89 -6.89 12.90 -12.73
N ASN A 90 -5.62 12.55 -12.53
CA ASN A 90 -4.50 13.44 -12.73
C ASN A 90 -4.03 13.39 -14.18
N HIS A 91 -3.99 14.56 -14.84
CA HIS A 91 -3.56 14.71 -16.23
C HIS A 91 -2.14 14.16 -16.48
N TYR A 92 -1.25 14.30 -15.51
CA TYR A 92 0.15 13.86 -15.63
C TYR A 92 0.30 12.36 -15.45
N GLU A 93 -0.45 11.77 -14.51
CA GLU A 93 -0.55 10.32 -14.36
C GLU A 93 -1.16 9.68 -15.61
N ASN A 94 -2.19 10.32 -16.20
CA ASN A 94 -2.76 9.91 -17.48
C ASN A 94 -1.71 9.86 -18.60
N ILE A 95 -0.91 10.92 -18.78
CA ILE A 95 0.13 10.96 -19.82
C ILE A 95 1.19 9.90 -19.57
N ALA A 96 1.68 9.79 -18.33
CA ALA A 96 2.72 8.83 -17.99
C ALA A 96 2.26 7.38 -18.15
N CYS A 97 1.04 7.08 -17.69
CA CYS A 97 0.37 5.80 -17.92
C CYS A 97 0.23 5.53 -19.42
N MET A 98 -0.23 6.52 -20.20
CA MET A 98 -0.45 6.34 -21.64
C MET A 98 0.85 6.02 -22.37
N LEU A 99 1.91 6.79 -22.11
CA LEU A 99 3.22 6.58 -22.74
C LEU A 99 3.79 5.20 -22.41
N THR A 100 3.69 4.84 -21.14
CA THR A 100 4.11 3.53 -20.65
C THR A 100 3.33 2.41 -21.32
N CYS A 101 2.00 2.47 -21.26
CA CYS A 101 1.14 1.43 -21.80
C CYS A 101 1.32 1.30 -23.32
N VAL A 102 1.43 2.41 -24.07
CA VAL A 102 1.70 2.37 -25.52
C VAL A 102 3.05 1.73 -25.83
N TYR A 103 4.06 1.93 -24.99
CA TYR A 103 5.38 1.35 -25.17
C TYR A 103 5.40 -0.17 -24.94
N PHE A 104 4.76 -0.66 -23.88
CA PHE A 104 4.74 -2.09 -23.53
C PHE A 104 3.63 -2.88 -24.24
N GLY A 105 2.59 -2.20 -24.68
CA GLY A 105 1.32 -2.82 -25.04
C GLY A 105 0.43 -3.02 -23.81
N LEU A 106 -0.89 -2.96 -24.04
CA LEU A 106 -1.89 -3.01 -22.97
C LEU A 106 -1.85 -4.29 -22.13
N GLU A 107 -1.63 -5.44 -22.77
CA GLU A 107 -1.57 -6.74 -22.07
C GLU A 107 -0.35 -6.82 -21.15
N GLU A 108 0.84 -6.49 -21.66
CA GLU A 108 2.07 -6.52 -20.86
C GLU A 108 2.05 -5.46 -19.75
N PHE A 109 1.48 -4.28 -20.02
CA PHE A 109 1.28 -3.25 -18.99
C PHE A 109 0.32 -3.73 -17.90
N SER A 110 -0.79 -4.37 -18.28
CA SER A 110 -1.76 -4.89 -17.31
C SER A 110 -1.16 -6.02 -16.47
N ASN A 111 -0.40 -6.92 -17.11
CA ASN A 111 0.34 -7.97 -16.39
C ASN A 111 1.42 -7.35 -15.48
N LEU A 112 2.08 -6.28 -15.91
CA LEU A 112 3.05 -5.59 -15.06
C LEU A 112 2.37 -4.95 -13.84
N VAL A 113 1.18 -4.37 -13.98
CA VAL A 113 0.46 -3.79 -12.83
C VAL A 113 -0.10 -4.88 -11.92
N LEU A 114 -0.60 -5.99 -12.49
CA LEU A 114 -1.29 -7.05 -11.74
C LEU A 114 -0.37 -8.14 -11.18
N ASP A 115 0.71 -8.50 -11.87
CA ASP A 115 1.62 -9.59 -11.47
C ASP A 115 2.95 -9.10 -10.85
N ALA A 116 3.33 -7.82 -10.99
CA ALA A 116 4.72 -7.42 -10.70
C ALA A 116 5.06 -7.14 -9.23
N ASP A 117 4.19 -7.47 -8.27
CA ASP A 117 4.38 -7.11 -6.85
C ASP A 117 4.72 -5.60 -6.74
N PRO A 118 3.76 -4.71 -7.09
CA PRO A 118 4.01 -3.29 -7.10
C PRO A 118 4.34 -2.84 -5.68
N ASP A 119 5.61 -2.48 -5.46
CA ASP A 119 6.16 -2.09 -4.18
C ASP A 119 6.49 -0.58 -4.21
N PRO A 120 5.61 0.27 -3.65
CA PRO A 120 5.80 1.71 -3.58
C PRO A 120 7.13 2.10 -2.91
N ILE A 121 7.58 1.37 -1.90
CA ILE A 121 8.83 1.66 -1.16
C ILE A 121 10.02 1.40 -2.08
N PHE A 122 10.10 0.22 -2.68
CA PHE A 122 11.19 -0.14 -3.60
C PHE A 122 11.27 0.83 -4.79
N MET A 123 10.12 1.23 -5.34
CA MET A 123 10.11 2.23 -6.42
C MET A 123 10.74 3.55 -5.99
N CYS A 124 10.44 4.02 -4.77
CA CYS A 124 11.00 5.25 -4.21
C CYS A 124 12.47 5.13 -3.79
N GLU A 125 12.93 3.93 -3.41
CA GLU A 125 14.34 3.63 -3.14
C GLU A 125 15.18 3.60 -4.42
N VAL A 126 14.66 3.03 -5.52
CA VAL A 126 15.38 2.91 -6.80
C VAL A 126 15.65 4.27 -7.44
N ILE A 127 14.81 5.26 -7.16
CA ILE A 127 14.95 6.64 -7.65
C ILE A 127 15.68 7.54 -6.66
N ASP A 128 16.28 6.96 -5.61
CA ASP A 128 17.06 7.62 -4.56
C ASP A 128 16.27 8.71 -3.77
N VAL A 129 14.94 8.60 -3.70
CA VAL A 129 14.09 9.50 -2.89
C VAL A 129 13.95 8.98 -1.46
N CYS A 130 13.87 7.65 -1.31
CA CYS A 130 13.82 6.99 -0.03
C CYS A 130 15.21 6.43 0.37
N PRO A 131 15.66 6.65 1.60
CA PRO A 131 16.93 6.12 2.09
C PRO A 131 16.86 4.60 2.25
N VAL A 132 17.97 3.93 1.95
CA VAL A 132 18.13 2.46 2.05
C VAL A 132 19.17 2.11 3.13
N LYS A 133 18.85 1.18 4.03
CA LYS A 133 19.76 0.67 5.06
C LYS A 133 19.81 -0.87 5.08
N MET A 134 20.79 -1.42 4.37
CA MET A 134 21.05 -2.88 4.37
C MET A 134 21.52 -3.46 5.71
N THR A 135 21.80 -2.60 6.70
CA THR A 135 22.19 -2.99 8.06
C THR A 135 21.08 -2.79 9.07
N ALA A 136 19.85 -2.50 8.63
CA ALA A 136 18.70 -2.33 9.50
C ALA A 136 18.48 -3.57 10.38
N ALA A 137 18.11 -3.35 11.63
CA ALA A 137 17.87 -4.42 12.58
C ALA A 137 16.84 -3.99 13.62
N GLY A 138 15.85 -4.82 13.87
CA GLY A 138 14.82 -4.59 14.86
C GLY A 138 14.10 -5.87 15.23
N ASN A 139 13.35 -5.83 16.31
CA ASN A 139 12.60 -6.98 16.81
C ASN A 139 11.26 -6.55 17.41
N ILE A 140 10.21 -7.32 17.17
CA ILE A 140 8.93 -7.13 17.85
C ILE A 140 9.05 -7.75 19.24
N THR A 141 8.86 -6.94 20.29
CA THR A 141 9.08 -7.33 21.68
C THR A 141 7.80 -7.79 22.37
N ASN A 142 6.66 -7.21 22.00
CA ASN A 142 5.34 -7.65 22.46
C ASN A 142 4.29 -7.41 21.38
N PHE A 143 3.34 -8.33 21.29
CA PHE A 143 2.18 -8.22 20.43
C PHE A 143 0.96 -8.80 21.14
N ASP A 144 -0.13 -8.04 21.18
CA ASP A 144 -1.41 -8.44 21.75
C ASP A 144 -2.59 -7.82 21.00
N ILE A 145 -3.74 -8.49 21.08
CA ILE A 145 -5.01 -8.03 20.51
C ILE A 145 -6.01 -7.80 21.64
N VAL A 146 -6.55 -6.59 21.72
CA VAL A 146 -7.51 -6.22 22.76
C VAL A 146 -8.82 -5.73 22.15
N PRO A 147 -9.98 -6.34 22.49
CA PRO A 147 -10.12 -7.57 23.27
C PRO A 147 -9.68 -8.82 22.46
N SER A 148 -9.30 -9.92 23.09
CA SER A 148 -8.99 -11.17 22.37
C SER A 148 -10.23 -11.89 21.82
N SER A 149 -11.44 -11.45 22.22
CA SER A 149 -12.70 -11.88 21.62
C SER A 149 -13.79 -10.82 21.77
N GLY A 150 -14.67 -10.73 20.78
CA GLY A 150 -15.83 -9.84 20.81
C GLY A 150 -16.86 -10.21 19.73
N PRO A 151 -18.13 -9.79 19.88
CA PRO A 151 -19.14 -10.00 18.85
C PRO A 151 -18.82 -9.24 17.55
N VAL A 152 -19.48 -9.60 16.45
CA VAL A 152 -19.43 -8.85 15.18
C VAL A 152 -19.70 -7.35 15.42
N GLY A 153 -18.87 -6.48 14.82
CA GLY A 153 -18.91 -5.03 15.01
C GLY A 153 -18.06 -4.51 16.19
N THR A 154 -17.37 -5.39 16.92
CA THR A 154 -16.41 -5.00 17.96
C THR A 154 -15.20 -4.29 17.35
N THR A 155 -14.70 -3.26 18.01
CA THR A 155 -13.40 -2.66 17.70
C THR A 155 -12.30 -3.41 18.45
N PHE A 156 -11.35 -3.92 17.68
CA PHE A 156 -10.13 -4.58 18.15
C PHE A 156 -8.94 -3.63 17.99
N TYR A 157 -7.95 -3.79 18.86
CA TYR A 157 -6.69 -3.04 18.82
C TYR A 157 -5.54 -4.05 18.75
N ALA A 158 -4.80 -4.04 17.64
CA ALA A 158 -3.54 -4.75 17.51
C ALA A 158 -2.41 -3.88 18.06
N ASN A 159 -1.99 -4.15 19.30
CA ASN A 159 -0.98 -3.38 20.03
C ASN A 159 0.39 -4.01 19.83
N ILE A 160 1.35 -3.24 19.31
CA ILE A 160 2.67 -3.75 18.96
C ILE A 160 3.75 -2.89 19.60
N ASN A 161 4.58 -3.51 20.42
CA ASN A 161 5.83 -2.93 20.91
C ASN A 161 6.98 -3.55 20.12
N TYR A 162 7.91 -2.71 19.66
CA TYR A 162 9.08 -3.16 18.91
C TYR A 162 10.30 -2.29 19.22
N THR A 163 11.47 -2.88 19.05
CA THR A 163 12.76 -2.22 19.28
C THR A 163 13.54 -2.19 17.98
N ILE A 164 14.06 -1.02 17.61
CA ILE A 164 15.04 -0.85 16.54
C ILE A 164 16.42 -0.81 17.17
N THR A 165 17.30 -1.71 16.73
CA THR A 165 18.70 -1.83 17.23
C THR A 165 19.71 -1.26 16.24
N SER A 166 19.34 -1.17 14.97
CA SER A 166 20.09 -0.50 13.91
C SER A 166 19.10 0.22 13.01
N GLU A 167 19.45 1.46 12.64
CA GLU A 167 18.59 2.39 11.89
C GLU A 167 17.94 1.74 10.67
N ILE A 168 16.63 1.95 10.52
CA ILE A 168 15.84 1.61 9.32
C ILE A 168 15.92 2.79 8.36
N GLY A 169 16.19 2.51 7.07
CA GLY A 169 16.19 3.51 6.02
C GLY A 169 14.76 3.84 5.66
N THR A 170 14.14 2.95 4.90
CA THR A 170 12.71 3.00 4.61
C THR A 170 12.15 1.61 4.81
N GLY A 171 11.07 1.47 5.56
CA GLY A 171 10.51 0.17 5.91
C GLY A 171 9.07 0.27 6.37
N GLN A 172 8.52 -0.83 6.85
CA GLN A 172 7.17 -0.83 7.39
C GLN A 172 7.01 -1.78 8.56
N ILE A 173 6.08 -1.40 9.44
CA ILE A 173 5.44 -2.33 10.36
C ILE A 173 4.03 -2.60 9.86
N VAL A 174 3.73 -3.87 9.56
CA VAL A 174 2.47 -4.32 8.97
C VAL A 174 1.74 -5.25 9.93
N ALA A 175 0.42 -5.22 9.91
CA ALA A 175 -0.44 -6.17 10.60
C ALA A 175 -1.46 -6.72 9.59
N ASN A 176 -1.31 -7.98 9.22
CA ASN A 176 -2.18 -8.68 8.27
C ASN A 176 -3.14 -9.60 9.03
N LEU A 177 -4.44 -9.42 8.83
CA LEU A 177 -5.47 -10.29 9.32
C LEU A 177 -5.79 -11.38 8.31
N TYR A 178 -5.92 -12.62 8.74
CA TYR A 178 -6.35 -13.76 7.93
C TYR A 178 -7.60 -14.40 8.53
N ASP A 179 -8.63 -14.57 7.70
CA ASP A 179 -9.80 -15.36 8.06
C ASP A 179 -9.53 -16.87 7.94
N THR A 180 -10.54 -17.70 8.24
CA THR A 180 -10.44 -19.16 8.12
C THR A 180 -10.24 -19.66 6.68
N ASN A 181 -10.48 -18.82 5.69
CA ASN A 181 -10.28 -19.11 4.26
C ASN A 181 -8.95 -18.54 3.74
N ASN A 182 -8.10 -18.01 4.63
CA ASN A 182 -6.84 -17.36 4.30
C ASN A 182 -6.99 -16.12 3.41
N LEU A 183 -8.15 -15.45 3.47
CA LEU A 183 -8.34 -14.13 2.88
C LEU A 183 -7.74 -13.08 3.83
N GLY A 184 -6.81 -12.30 3.28
CA GLY A 184 -5.98 -11.36 4.01
C GLY A 184 -6.42 -9.91 3.82
N PHE A 185 -6.38 -9.10 4.88
CA PHE A 185 -6.36 -7.64 4.76
C PHE A 185 -5.35 -7.06 5.75
N GLY A 186 -4.76 -5.93 5.42
CA GLY A 186 -3.57 -5.42 6.09
C GLY A 186 -3.69 -3.97 6.52
N PHE A 187 -3.03 -3.65 7.62
CA PHE A 187 -2.73 -2.29 8.05
C PHE A 187 -1.21 -2.13 8.06
N TYR A 188 -0.73 -0.91 7.84
CA TYR A 188 0.69 -0.65 7.92
C TYR A 188 0.98 0.75 8.47
N ASN A 189 2.21 0.92 8.96
CA ASN A 189 2.79 2.21 9.26
C ASN A 189 4.16 2.29 8.60
N LEU A 190 4.37 3.36 7.83
CA LEU A 190 5.61 3.62 7.12
C LEU A 190 6.68 4.11 8.11
N LEU A 191 7.87 3.53 8.02
CA LEU A 191 9.04 3.88 8.82
C LEU A 191 10.07 4.51 7.89
N VAL A 192 10.48 5.75 8.17
CA VAL A 192 11.51 6.47 7.39
C VAL A 192 12.56 7.02 8.35
N ASP A 193 13.84 6.79 8.04
CA ASP A 193 15.01 7.18 8.85
C ASP A 193 14.81 6.89 10.35
N THR A 194 14.29 5.70 10.65
CA THR A 194 13.90 5.34 12.02
C THR A 194 15.12 4.91 12.81
N ALA A 195 15.55 5.77 13.74
CA ALA A 195 16.71 5.56 14.59
C ALA A 195 16.54 4.37 15.56
N PRO A 196 17.64 3.89 16.18
CA PRO A 196 17.55 2.90 17.26
C PRO A 196 16.75 3.43 18.47
N GLY A 197 15.85 2.60 19.00
CA GLY A 197 14.95 2.95 20.09
C GLY A 197 13.81 1.95 20.28
N ASP A 198 12.99 2.19 21.30
CA ASP A 198 11.77 1.44 21.56
C ASP A 198 10.54 2.22 21.06
N TYR A 199 9.64 1.52 20.38
CA TYR A 199 8.50 2.09 19.69
C TYR A 199 7.22 1.33 19.99
N TYR A 200 6.09 2.02 19.81
CA TYR A 200 4.75 1.50 19.98
C TYR A 200 3.87 1.92 18.81
N VAL A 201 3.08 0.98 18.29
CA VAL A 201 2.01 1.26 17.31
C VAL A 201 0.77 0.45 17.69
N SER A 202 -0.40 1.02 17.42
CA SER A 202 -1.69 0.37 17.61
C SER A 202 -2.52 0.54 16.36
N PHE A 203 -2.98 -0.58 15.78
CA PHE A 203 -3.91 -0.57 14.65
C PHE A 203 -5.33 -0.87 15.13
N PRO A 204 -6.22 0.14 15.22
CA PRO A 204 -7.63 -0.11 15.49
C PRO A 204 -8.31 -0.65 14.24
N PHE A 205 -9.11 -1.71 14.38
CA PHE A 205 -9.96 -2.22 13.30
C PHE A 205 -11.30 -2.68 13.85
N GLN A 206 -12.36 -2.52 13.06
CA GLN A 206 -13.71 -2.91 13.46
C GLN A 206 -14.13 -4.16 12.70
N SER A 207 -14.65 -5.17 13.39
CA SER A 207 -15.15 -6.40 12.78
C SER A 207 -16.54 -6.23 12.13
N GLN A 208 -16.74 -5.13 11.39
CA GLN A 208 -17.99 -4.81 10.72
C GLN A 208 -17.97 -5.41 9.29
N PRO A 209 -18.84 -6.38 8.97
CA PRO A 209 -18.88 -7.01 7.65
C PRO A 209 -19.09 -6.00 6.52
N SER A 210 -18.34 -6.17 5.43
CA SER A 210 -18.51 -5.50 4.14
C SER A 210 -18.38 -6.52 3.00
N GLU A 211 -18.63 -6.10 1.75
CA GLU A 211 -18.43 -6.97 0.58
C GLU A 211 -16.96 -7.38 0.40
N MET A 212 -16.02 -6.52 0.82
CA MET A 212 -14.59 -6.77 0.73
C MET A 212 -14.04 -7.50 1.96
N GLU A 213 -14.64 -7.28 3.14
CA GLU A 213 -14.19 -7.82 4.42
C GLU A 213 -15.37 -8.46 5.15
N PRO A 214 -15.65 -9.76 4.93
CA PRO A 214 -16.89 -10.37 5.41
C PRO A 214 -16.97 -10.53 6.94
N PHE A 215 -15.85 -10.55 7.66
CA PHE A 215 -15.77 -10.67 9.13
C PHE A 215 -16.73 -11.70 9.74
N ASN A 216 -16.82 -12.88 9.12
CA ASN A 216 -17.68 -13.96 9.61
C ASN A 216 -17.25 -14.39 11.03
N PRO A 217 -18.17 -14.77 11.92
CA PRO A 217 -17.81 -15.32 13.23
C PRO A 217 -16.84 -16.49 13.11
N GLY A 218 -15.76 -16.48 13.89
CA GLY A 218 -14.68 -17.45 13.79
C GLY A 218 -13.38 -17.01 14.47
N SER A 219 -12.38 -17.87 14.39
CA SER A 219 -11.01 -17.56 14.80
C SER A 219 -10.27 -16.93 13.63
N PHE A 220 -9.57 -15.84 13.91
CA PHE A 220 -8.75 -15.11 12.95
C PHE A 220 -7.30 -15.14 13.41
N LEU A 221 -6.38 -15.28 12.46
CA LEU A 221 -4.95 -15.14 12.68
C LEU A 221 -4.56 -13.71 12.31
N ILE A 222 -3.76 -13.06 13.14
CA ILE A 222 -3.09 -11.81 12.78
C ILE A 222 -1.59 -12.02 12.77
N SER A 223 -0.96 -11.62 11.67
CA SER A 223 0.48 -11.69 11.47
C SER A 223 1.04 -10.27 11.45
N VAL A 224 1.97 -9.98 12.35
CA VAL A 224 2.64 -8.68 12.40
C VAL A 224 4.07 -8.87 11.89
N GLY A 225 4.45 -8.06 10.89
CA GLY A 225 5.79 -8.03 10.32
C GLY A 225 6.44 -6.67 10.55
N LEU A 226 7.74 -6.68 10.85
CA LEU A 226 8.61 -5.50 10.85
C LEU A 226 9.68 -5.70 9.78
N CYS A 227 9.83 -4.77 8.84
CA CYS A 227 10.72 -4.90 7.70
C CYS A 227 11.47 -3.61 7.37
N GLU A 228 12.69 -3.74 6.84
CA GLU A 228 13.29 -2.77 5.91
C GLU A 228 12.70 -3.07 4.52
N GLY A 229 12.34 -2.05 3.75
CA GLY A 229 11.55 -2.18 2.54
C GLY A 229 10.10 -2.59 2.80
N PHE A 230 9.40 -3.02 1.74
CA PHE A 230 8.02 -3.48 1.85
C PHE A 230 7.94 -4.93 2.32
N CYS A 231 7.44 -5.14 3.54
CA CYS A 231 7.07 -6.47 4.06
C CYS A 231 6.32 -7.33 3.03
N GLY A 232 6.91 -8.49 2.69
CA GLY A 232 6.35 -9.44 1.74
C GLY A 232 6.90 -9.30 0.31
N SER A 233 7.57 -8.19 0.00
CA SER A 233 8.15 -8.00 -1.32
C SER A 233 9.38 -8.87 -1.56
N ILE A 234 9.58 -9.24 -2.82
CA ILE A 234 10.77 -9.95 -3.31
C ILE A 234 11.86 -9.01 -3.87
N HIS A 235 11.61 -7.69 -3.83
CA HIS A 235 12.53 -6.72 -4.43
C HIS A 235 13.83 -6.57 -3.64
N LYS A 236 14.80 -5.95 -4.29
CA LYS A 236 16.10 -5.65 -3.67
C LYS A 236 15.86 -4.63 -2.55
N TYR A 237 16.60 -4.76 -1.45
CA TYR A 237 16.54 -3.92 -0.24
C TYR A 237 15.47 -4.30 0.80
N THR A 238 14.53 -5.17 0.44
CA THR A 238 13.57 -5.73 1.41
C THR A 238 14.23 -6.76 2.33
N ILE A 239 14.08 -6.56 3.65
CA ILE A 239 14.56 -7.46 4.71
C ILE A 239 13.48 -7.58 5.78
N ILE A 240 13.02 -8.82 6.03
CA ILE A 240 12.15 -9.11 7.18
C ILE A 240 13.01 -9.12 8.44
N LEU A 241 12.74 -8.19 9.36
CA LEU A 241 13.46 -8.06 10.62
C LEU A 241 12.85 -8.93 11.72
N SER A 242 11.51 -8.97 11.81
CA SER A 242 10.79 -9.76 12.81
C SER A 242 9.36 -10.05 12.35
N VAL A 243 8.85 -11.23 12.72
CA VAL A 243 7.45 -11.62 12.50
C VAL A 243 6.90 -12.29 13.76
N VAL A 244 5.72 -11.88 14.19
CA VAL A 244 4.97 -12.53 15.27
C VAL A 244 3.53 -12.74 14.85
N ASN A 245 2.85 -13.71 15.46
CA ASN A 245 1.46 -13.99 15.15
C ASN A 245 0.67 -14.17 16.45
N ASP A 246 -0.61 -13.82 16.42
CA ASP A 246 -1.56 -14.06 17.49
C ASP A 246 -2.95 -14.36 16.91
N ASN A 247 -3.87 -14.85 17.73
CA ASN A 247 -5.24 -15.16 17.32
C ASN A 247 -6.26 -14.40 18.16
N PHE A 248 -7.38 -14.05 17.54
CA PHE A 248 -8.56 -13.53 18.24
C PHE A 248 -9.83 -14.16 17.66
N THR A 249 -10.94 -14.01 18.39
CA THR A 249 -12.21 -14.63 18.00
C THR A 249 -13.33 -13.61 17.86
N ILE A 250 -13.97 -13.59 16.67
CA ILE A 250 -15.22 -12.87 16.45
C ILE A 250 -16.38 -13.83 16.75
N SER A 251 -17.26 -13.44 17.67
CA SER A 251 -18.46 -14.21 18.01
C SER A 251 -19.70 -13.69 17.29
N SER A 252 -20.71 -14.54 17.12
CA SER A 252 -22.00 -14.11 16.56
C SER A 252 -22.67 -13.09 17.48
N ASN A 253 -23.35 -12.10 16.89
CA ASN A 253 -24.25 -11.23 17.65
C ASN A 253 -25.36 -12.08 18.26
N THR A 254 -25.29 -12.35 19.57
CA THR A 254 -26.43 -12.87 20.31
C THR A 254 -27.50 -11.79 20.37
N THR A 255 -28.36 -11.75 19.34
CA THR A 255 -29.67 -11.14 19.45
C THR A 255 -30.41 -11.91 20.54
N THR A 256 -30.29 -11.42 21.77
CA THR A 256 -31.10 -11.88 22.88
C THR A 256 -32.52 -11.44 22.53
N ASN A 257 -33.25 -12.30 21.82
CA ASN A 257 -34.70 -12.20 21.66
C ASN A 257 -35.30 -12.35 23.06
N GLN A 258 -35.36 -11.25 23.82
CA GLN A 258 -36.26 -11.13 24.95
C GLN A 258 -37.70 -11.01 24.41
N ILE A 259 -38.25 -12.12 23.91
CA ILE A 259 -39.69 -12.32 23.87
C ILE A 259 -40.06 -12.97 25.21
N GLY A 260 -39.91 -12.20 26.28
CA GLY A 260 -40.52 -12.49 27.58
C GLY A 260 -41.99 -12.09 27.54
N HIS A 261 -42.80 -12.79 26.75
CA HIS A 261 -44.25 -12.65 26.79
C HIS A 261 -44.75 -13.42 28.02
N THR A 262 -44.69 -12.79 29.20
CA THR A 262 -45.31 -13.31 30.42
C THR A 262 -46.82 -13.30 30.23
N ILE A 263 -47.40 -14.46 29.84
CA ILE A 263 -48.84 -14.66 29.92
C ILE A 263 -49.18 -14.82 31.40
N TYR A 264 -49.83 -13.81 31.97
CA TYR A 264 -50.53 -13.95 33.23
C TYR A 264 -51.78 -14.80 33.01
N ASP A 265 -51.75 -16.05 33.46
CA ASP A 265 -52.94 -16.88 33.63
C ASP A 265 -53.68 -16.36 34.87
N LEU A 266 -54.81 -15.67 34.64
CA LEU A 266 -55.78 -15.30 35.67
C LEU A 266 -56.99 -16.22 35.53
N SER A 267 -56.91 -17.36 36.20
CA SER A 267 -58.05 -18.21 36.50
C SER A 267 -58.28 -18.25 38.02
N MET A 268 -59.14 -17.35 38.49
CA MET A 268 -59.91 -17.45 39.74
C MET A 268 -61.29 -16.83 39.54
#